data_AF-A0A919C3T2-F1
#
_entry.id   AF-A0A919C3T2-F1
#
_cell.length_a   1.000
_cell.length_b   1.000
_cell.length_c   1.000
_cell.angle_alpha   90.00
_cell.angle_beta   90.00
_cell.angle_gamma   90.00
#
_symmetry.space_group_name_H-M   'P 1'
#
loop_
_entity.id
_entity.type
_entity.pdbx_description
1 polymer ?
#
loop_
_entity_poly.entity_id
_entity_poly.type
_entity_poly.pdbx_seq_one_letter_code
_entity_poly.pdbx_strand_id
1 'polypeptide(L)'
;MVCAYGMGGSRVAYGLDATDGKVLWHLPDKQADRIAPKVTTAWHGRVYGETTNGAIALDARTGKDLPSPGAAPLLVNESTGNGLGDSGLTAYPTSS
;
A
#
# COMPACT_ATOMS: atom_id res chain seq x y z
N MET A 1 0.58 3.04 12.01
CA MET A 1 -0.46 2.14 11.45
C MET A 1 -1.02 2.75 10.18
N VAL A 2 -1.62 1.95 9.29
CA VAL A 2 -2.20 2.45 8.03
C VAL A 2 -3.63 1.95 7.92
N CYS A 3 -4.57 2.86 7.67
CA CYS A 3 -5.98 2.56 7.44
C CYS A 3 -6.38 3.02 6.04
N ALA A 4 -6.99 2.14 5.25
CA ALA A 4 -7.45 2.46 3.91
C ALA A 4 -8.90 2.01 3.73
N TYR A 5 -9.68 2.83 3.03
CA TYR A 5 -11.07 2.56 2.71
C TYR A 5 -11.35 2.97 1.27
N GLY A 6 -12.11 2.15 0.56
CA GLY A 6 -12.51 2.43 -0.82
C GLY A 6 -13.88 1.84 -1.13
N MET A 7 -14.85 2.68 -1.45
CA MET A 7 -16.18 2.27 -1.90
C MET A 7 -16.67 3.21 -3.01
N GLY A 8 -17.21 2.65 -4.10
CA GLY A 8 -17.88 3.45 -5.15
C GLY A 8 -16.99 4.48 -5.88
N GLY A 9 -15.69 4.22 -6.02
CA GLY A 9 -14.74 5.11 -6.73
C GLY A 9 -14.08 6.18 -5.86
N SER A 10 -14.56 6.40 -4.64
CA SER A 10 -13.87 7.25 -3.66
C SER A 10 -12.97 6.39 -2.77
N ARG A 11 -11.68 6.77 -2.69
CA ARG A 11 -10.65 6.07 -1.91
C ARG A 11 -10.03 7.05 -0.92
N VAL A 12 -9.72 6.56 0.27
CA VAL A 12 -8.98 7.29 1.29
C VAL A 12 -7.95 6.38 1.94
N ALA A 13 -6.80 6.94 2.31
CA ALA A 13 -5.78 6.26 3.07
C ALA A 13 -5.21 7.20 4.14
N TYR A 14 -4.99 6.69 5.35
CA TYR A 14 -4.44 7.43 6.47
C TYR A 14 -3.24 6.70 7.04
N GLY A 15 -2.18 7.44 7.34
CA GLY A 15 -1.13 7.00 8.25
C GLY A 15 -1.37 7.59 9.62
N LEU A 16 -1.45 6.73 10.62
CA LEU A 16 -1.63 7.14 12.02
C LEU A 16 -0.41 6.76 12.86
N ASP A 17 -0.08 7.57 13.85
CA ASP A 17 0.86 7.20 14.90
C ASP A 17 0.29 5.99 15.66
N ALA A 18 1.12 4.95 15.84
CA ALA A 18 0.66 3.71 16.46
C ALA A 18 0.40 3.86 17.98
N THR A 19 0.96 4.89 18.61
CA THR A 19 0.93 5.10 20.05
C THR A 19 -0.36 5.78 20.48
N ASP A 20 -0.78 6.81 19.73
CA ASP A 20 -1.89 7.69 20.12
C ASP A 20 -2.96 7.86 19.02
N GLY A 21 -2.80 7.20 17.87
CA GLY A 21 -3.77 7.23 16.78
C GLY A 21 -3.83 8.56 16.02
N LYS A 22 -2.93 9.52 16.28
CA LYS A 22 -2.92 10.80 15.57
C LYS A 22 -2.65 10.61 14.08
N VAL A 23 -3.36 11.37 13.25
CA VAL A 23 -3.12 11.41 11.80
C VAL A 23 -1.77 12.06 11.53
N LEU A 24 -0.89 11.32 10.85
CA LEU A 24 0.41 11.79 10.38
C LEU A 24 0.35 12.27 8.93
N TRP A 25 -0.44 11.57 8.11
CA TRP A 25 -0.70 11.91 6.71
C TRP A 25 -2.03 11.32 6.27
N HIS A 26 -2.61 11.88 5.20
CA HIS A 26 -3.79 11.32 4.55
C HIS A 26 -3.71 11.49 3.04
N LEU A 27 -4.40 10.60 2.33
CA LEU A 27 -4.67 10.68 0.90
C LEU A 27 -6.19 10.50 0.67
N PRO A 28 -6.78 11.18 -0.32
CA PRO A 28 -6.14 12.10 -1.26
C PRO A 28 -5.69 13.41 -0.58
N ASP A 29 -4.66 14.04 -1.13
CA ASP A 29 -4.21 15.38 -0.78
C ASP A 29 -4.42 16.29 -1.99
N LYS A 30 -5.44 17.15 -1.90
CA LYS A 30 -5.82 18.04 -3.01
C LYS A 30 -4.83 19.18 -3.21
N GLN A 31 -4.12 19.61 -2.16
CA GLN A 31 -3.15 20.70 -2.28
C GLN A 31 -1.89 20.23 -3.00
N ALA A 32 -1.50 18.97 -2.78
CA ALA A 32 -0.36 18.34 -3.43
C ALA A 32 -0.72 17.57 -4.73
N ASP A 33 -1.98 17.64 -5.19
CA ASP A 33 -2.50 16.89 -6.34
C ASP A 33 -2.23 15.38 -6.27
N ARG A 34 -2.41 14.78 -5.09
CA ARG A 34 -2.20 13.35 -4.84
C ARG A 34 -3.52 12.62 -4.65
N ILE A 35 -3.68 11.53 -5.38
CA ILE A 35 -4.82 10.62 -5.25
C ILE A 35 -4.54 9.51 -4.23
N ALA A 36 -5.61 8.97 -3.62
CA ALA A 36 -5.48 7.82 -2.75
C ALA A 36 -5.31 6.51 -3.56
N PRO A 37 -4.32 5.68 -3.24
CA PRO A 37 -4.19 4.36 -3.85
C PRO A 37 -5.24 3.39 -3.31
N LYS A 38 -5.51 2.32 -4.06
CA LYS A 38 -6.00 1.08 -3.45
C LYS A 38 -4.81 0.42 -2.78
N VAL A 39 -4.80 0.46 -1.44
CA VAL A 39 -3.77 -0.21 -0.66
C VAL A 39 -3.94 -1.72 -0.82
N THR A 40 -2.86 -2.40 -1.19
CA THR A 40 -2.81 -3.86 -1.36
C THR A 40 -2.17 -4.53 -0.14
N THR A 41 -1.07 -3.97 0.37
CA THR A 41 -0.39 -4.46 1.57
C THR A 41 0.46 -3.36 2.22
N ALA A 42 0.82 -3.54 3.48
CA ALA A 42 1.81 -2.72 4.17
C ALA A 42 2.82 -3.62 4.89
N TRP A 43 4.10 -3.45 4.60
CA TRP A 43 5.18 -4.29 5.12
C TRP A 43 6.50 -3.52 5.18
N HIS A 44 7.31 -3.79 6.22
CA HIS A 44 8.63 -3.17 6.44
C HIS A 44 8.64 -1.63 6.32
N GLY A 45 7.65 -0.97 6.93
CA GLY A 45 7.56 0.49 6.91
C GLY A 45 7.12 1.07 5.57
N ARG A 46 6.58 0.25 4.66
CA ARG A 46 6.07 0.68 3.35
C ARG A 46 4.61 0.31 3.17
N VAL A 47 3.90 1.11 2.39
CA VAL A 47 2.53 0.84 1.92
C VAL A 47 2.60 0.63 0.42
N TYR A 48 2.07 -0.48 -0.04
CA TYR A 48 1.98 -0.82 -1.45
C TYR A 48 0.55 -0.64 -1.92
N GLY A 49 0.38 -0.19 -3.16
CA GLY A 49 -0.93 -0.03 -3.72
C GLY A 49 -0.93 0.32 -5.20
N GLU A 50 -2.14 0.50 -5.71
CA GLU A 50 -2.39 0.78 -7.11
C GLU A 50 -3.18 2.08 -7.27
N THR A 51 -2.73 2.89 -8.21
CA THR A 51 -3.44 4.09 -8.69
C THR A 51 -3.82 3.90 -10.15
N THR A 52 -4.57 4.86 -10.71
CA THR A 52 -4.83 4.91 -12.16
C THR A 52 -3.55 5.07 -12.98
N ASN A 53 -2.46 5.56 -12.36
CA ASN A 53 -1.17 5.79 -13.00
C ASN A 53 -0.18 4.62 -12.81
N GLY A 54 -0.61 3.53 -12.15
CA GLY A 54 0.18 2.32 -11.92
C GLY A 54 0.44 2.02 -10.45
N ALA A 55 1.29 1.01 -10.22
CA ALA A 55 1.70 0.55 -8.90
C ALA A 55 2.63 1.56 -8.23
N ILE A 56 2.39 1.79 -6.94
CA ILE A 56 3.17 2.71 -6.12
C ILE A 56 3.59 2.07 -4.80
N ALA A 57 4.64 2.63 -4.21
CA ALA A 57 5.01 2.39 -2.83
C ALA A 57 5.10 3.72 -2.09
N LEU A 58 4.60 3.76 -0.85
CA LEU A 58 4.68 4.91 0.04
C LEU A 58 5.47 4.54 1.28
N ASP A 59 6.17 5.51 1.86
CA ASP A 59 6.67 5.39 3.23
C ASP A 59 5.48 5.39 4.19
N ALA A 60 5.38 4.38 5.05
CA ALA A 60 4.21 4.20 5.92
C ALA A 60 4.10 5.26 7.03
N ARG A 61 5.22 5.91 7.40
CA ARG A 61 5.27 6.91 8.46
C ARG A 61 4.90 8.30 7.95
N THR A 62 5.29 8.62 6.72
CA THR A 62 5.23 9.97 6.14
C THR A 62 4.28 10.09 4.96
N GLY A 63 3.90 8.97 4.33
CA GLY A 63 3.01 8.95 3.16
C GLY A 63 3.69 9.42 1.88
N LYS A 64 5.01 9.65 1.89
CA LYS A 64 5.79 10.09 0.72
C LYS A 64 5.99 8.95 -0.27
N ASP A 65 6.00 9.28 -1.55
CA ASP A 65 6.28 8.31 -2.61
C ASP A 65 7.71 7.77 -2.48
N LEU A 66 7.83 6.46 -2.60
CA LEU A 66 9.10 5.73 -2.66
C LEU A 66 9.31 5.22 -4.09
N PRO A 67 10.56 4.92 -4.48
CA PRO A 67 10.84 4.28 -5.76
C PRO A 67 9.95 3.04 -5.95
N SER A 68 9.36 2.93 -7.14
CA SER A 68 8.50 1.81 -7.48
C SER A 68 9.27 0.50 -7.31
N PRO A 69 8.71 -0.51 -6.62
CA PRO A 69 9.42 -1.76 -6.35
C PRO A 69 9.62 -2.63 -7.61
N GLY A 70 9.21 -2.19 -8.81
CA GLY A 70 9.26 -2.97 -10.05
C GLY A 70 8.22 -4.10 -10.11
N ALA A 71 7.90 -4.71 -8.97
CA ALA A 71 6.76 -5.57 -8.72
C ALA A 71 6.27 -5.31 -7.28
N ALA A 72 4.99 -5.00 -7.10
CA ALA A 72 4.39 -4.91 -5.78
C ALA A 72 4.14 -6.34 -5.27
N PRO A 73 4.75 -6.78 -4.15
CA PRO A 73 4.44 -8.09 -3.61
C PRO A 73 2.98 -8.11 -3.13
N LEU A 74 2.15 -8.96 -3.74
CA LEU A 74 0.71 -9.00 -3.48
C LEU A 74 0.35 -9.58 -2.11
N LEU A 75 1.24 -10.33 -1.48
CA LEU A 75 1.20 -10.68 -0.06
C LEU A 75 2.63 -10.95 0.38
N VAL A 76 3.03 -10.49 1.56
CA VAL A 76 4.13 -11.08 2.32
C VAL A 76 3.59 -11.16 3.73
N ASN A 77 2.85 -12.23 4.01
CA ASN A 77 2.87 -12.76 5.36
C ASN A 77 4.00 -13.79 5.39
N GLU A 78 4.50 -14.08 6.58
CA GLU A 78 5.60 -15.00 6.87
C GLU A 78 5.37 -16.46 6.38
N SER A 79 4.43 -16.73 5.48
CA SER A 79 4.15 -18.06 4.93
C SER A 79 3.37 -17.98 3.60
N THR A 80 3.88 -17.22 2.62
CA THR A 80 3.62 -17.33 1.15
C THR A 80 3.15 -16.01 0.53
N GLY A 81 3.91 -15.50 -0.45
CA GLY A 81 3.49 -14.38 -1.27
C GLY A 81 2.64 -14.81 -2.46
N ASN A 82 1.37 -14.41 -2.43
CA ASN A 82 0.37 -14.77 -3.42
C ASN A 82 0.18 -13.64 -4.43
N GLY A 83 0.71 -13.80 -5.64
CA GLY A 83 0.39 -12.94 -6.78
C GLY A 83 -0.91 -13.39 -7.45
N LEU A 84 -1.89 -12.49 -7.56
CA LEU A 84 -3.06 -12.71 -8.43
C LEU A 84 -2.71 -12.30 -9.85
N GLY A 85 -2.42 -13.28 -10.70
CA GLY A 85 -2.61 -13.19 -12.15
C GLY A 85 -3.90 -13.93 -12.53
N ASP A 86 -4.50 -13.56 -13.66
CA ASP A 86 -5.82 -14.03 -14.12
C ASP A 86 -5.98 -15.56 -14.30
N SER A 87 -4.95 -16.36 -14.03
CA SER A 87 -4.98 -17.82 -14.17
C SER A 87 -4.16 -18.59 -13.12
N GLY A 88 -4.15 -18.16 -11.87
CA GLY A 88 -3.75 -19.03 -10.75
C GLY A 88 -2.65 -18.50 -9.84
N LEU A 89 -2.75 -18.95 -8.59
CA LEU A 89 -1.87 -18.62 -7.47
C LEU A 89 -0.49 -19.25 -7.69
N THR A 90 0.56 -18.44 -7.85
CA THR A 90 1.95 -18.95 -7.89
C THR A 90 2.70 -18.49 -6.65
N ALA A 91 3.11 -19.46 -5.83
CA ALA A 91 3.89 -19.28 -4.62
C ALA A 91 5.39 -19.49 -4.90
N TYR A 92 6.25 -18.60 -4.42
CA TYR A 92 7.71 -18.78 -4.41
C TYR A 92 8.20 -18.86 -2.96
N PRO A 93 8.94 -19.91 -2.56
CA PRO A 93 9.54 -19.98 -1.23
C PRO A 93 10.71 -18.99 -1.13
N THR A 94 10.81 -18.29 0.01
CA THR A 94 12.03 -17.58 0.41
C THR A 94 12.76 -18.46 1.41
N SER A 95 13.93 -18.97 1.02
CA SER A 95 14.83 -19.71 1.91
C SER A 95 15.21 -18.86 3.12
N SER A 96 15.12 -19.45 4.31
CA SER A 96 15.50 -18.92 5.63
C SER A 96 16.98 -18.55 5.72
#